data_AF-A0A7K7AHD8-F1
#
_entry.id   AF-A0A7K7AHD8-F1
#
_cell.length_a   1.000
_cell.length_b   1.000
_cell.length_c   1.000
_cell.angle_alpha   90.00
_cell.angle_beta   90.00
_cell.angle_gamma   90.00
#
_symmetry.space_group_name_H-M   'P 1'
#
loop_
_entity.id
_entity.type
_entity.pdbx_description
1 polymer ?
#
loop_
_entity_poly.entity_id
_entity_poly.type
_entity_poly.pdbx_seq_one_letter_code
_entity_poly.pdbx_strand_id
1 'polypeptide(L)'
;FRALCTKDKLLAAFGQRPVRLSTANTYSYRKVDLPFQEYVERLLKPQDPAALGSGRSRATGPRGSRRGPAPVTGPPSPADTLYFFGDNNFTEWGPLFQNYVPPPFRIPGTTGAYSFGIAGSGSGVPFHWHGPGYSEVIYGRKRWFLYPPDKAPHFHPNETTLAWLRDTYPSLLPEERPLECTIRPGEVLYFPDRWWHATLNLDTSVFISTFLG
;
A
#
# COMPACT_ATOMS: atom_id res chain seq x y z
N PHE A 1 0.08 -18.82 -10.85
CA PHE A 1 -0.29 -17.68 -9.97
C PHE A 1 -1.28 -16.67 -10.59
N ARG A 2 -0.89 -15.83 -11.57
CA ARG A 2 -1.71 -14.69 -12.07
C ARG A 2 -3.16 -15.02 -12.43
N ALA A 3 -3.43 -16.15 -13.08
CA ALA A 3 -4.79 -16.59 -13.42
C ALA A 3 -5.68 -16.88 -12.20
N LEU A 4 -5.10 -17.24 -11.05
CA LEU A 4 -5.81 -17.44 -9.79
C LEU A 4 -6.13 -16.12 -9.07
N CYS A 5 -5.46 -15.03 -9.46
CA CYS A 5 -5.62 -13.70 -8.87
C CYS A 5 -6.66 -12.85 -9.62
N THR A 6 -7.49 -13.43 -10.50
CA THR A 6 -8.62 -12.70 -11.09
C THR A 6 -9.71 -12.50 -10.05
N LYS A 7 -10.54 -11.46 -10.22
CA LYS A 7 -11.64 -11.13 -9.30
C LYS A 7 -12.52 -12.36 -9.01
N ASP A 8 -13.02 -13.02 -10.06
CA ASP A 8 -13.96 -14.14 -9.91
C ASP A 8 -13.33 -15.33 -9.19
N LYS A 9 -12.06 -15.65 -9.50
CA LYS A 9 -11.35 -16.76 -8.84
C LYS A 9 -11.07 -16.46 -7.37
N LEU A 10 -10.69 -15.22 -7.06
CA LEU A 10 -10.45 -14.81 -5.68
C LEU A 10 -11.75 -14.76 -4.87
N LEU A 11 -12.84 -14.23 -5.43
CA LEU A 11 -14.15 -14.21 -4.76
C LEU A 11 -14.68 -15.62 -4.53
N ALA A 12 -14.59 -16.51 -5.51
CA ALA A 12 -15.03 -17.90 -5.37
C ALA A 12 -14.25 -18.67 -4.29
N ALA A 13 -12.94 -18.44 -4.18
CA ALA A 13 -12.09 -19.20 -3.25
C ALA A 13 -11.96 -18.57 -1.85
N PHE A 14 -12.06 -17.24 -1.75
CA PHE A 14 -11.74 -16.49 -0.53
C PHE A 14 -12.84 -15.51 -0.10
N GLY A 15 -13.94 -15.35 -0.85
CA GLY A 15 -14.96 -14.31 -0.62
C GLY A 15 -15.51 -14.25 0.81
N GLN A 16 -15.76 -15.39 1.44
CA GLN A 16 -16.29 -15.48 2.80
C GLN A 16 -15.21 -15.36 3.89
N ARG A 17 -13.92 -15.40 3.52
CA ARG A 17 -12.83 -15.38 4.49
C ARG A 17 -12.61 -13.95 5.00
N PRO A 18 -12.36 -13.78 6.31
CA PRO A 18 -12.05 -12.47 6.86
C PRO A 18 -10.71 -11.96 6.32
N VAL A 19 -10.68 -10.68 5.95
CA VAL A 19 -9.47 -9.94 5.62
C VAL A 19 -9.34 -8.73 6.52
N ARG A 20 -8.09 -8.42 6.90
CA ARG A 20 -7.76 -7.21 7.65
C ARG A 20 -7.36 -6.09 6.70
N LEU A 21 -8.15 -5.03 6.69
CA LEU A 21 -7.92 -3.84 5.88
C LEU A 21 -7.25 -2.76 6.70
N SER A 22 -6.40 -1.97 6.04
CA SER A 22 -5.72 -0.81 6.65
C SER A 22 -6.05 0.47 5.89
N THR A 23 -5.96 1.62 6.56
CA THR A 23 -5.99 2.93 5.89
C THR A 23 -4.67 3.23 5.19
N ALA A 24 -4.73 3.80 3.98
CA ALA A 24 -3.58 4.20 3.16
C ALA A 24 -2.78 5.40 3.72
N ASN A 25 -2.27 5.29 4.95
CA ASN A 25 -1.39 6.27 5.59
C ASN A 25 -0.27 5.57 6.39
N THR A 26 0.77 6.32 6.75
CA THR A 26 2.01 5.79 7.37
C THR A 26 1.75 4.96 8.62
N TYR A 27 0.79 5.38 9.45
CA TYR A 27 0.57 4.76 10.76
C TYR A 27 -0.54 3.71 10.75
N SER A 28 -1.30 3.60 9.66
CA SER A 28 -2.39 2.62 9.51
C SER A 28 -3.31 2.55 10.74
N TYR A 29 -3.66 3.72 11.29
CA TYR A 29 -4.31 3.86 12.61
C TYR A 29 -5.62 3.07 12.76
N ARG A 30 -6.24 2.69 11.66
CA ARG A 30 -7.50 1.95 11.63
C ARG A 30 -7.31 0.63 10.90
N LYS A 31 -7.66 -0.45 11.60
CA LYS A 31 -7.79 -1.80 11.06
C LYS A 31 -9.27 -2.18 11.02
N VAL A 32 -9.71 -2.78 9.93
CA VAL A 32 -11.10 -3.23 9.76
C VAL A 32 -11.07 -4.66 9.27
N ASP A 33 -11.68 -5.56 10.03
CA ASP A 33 -11.82 -6.97 9.66
C ASP A 33 -13.21 -7.21 9.09
N LEU A 34 -13.30 -7.73 7.86
CA LEU A 34 -14.56 -8.04 7.17
C LEU A 34 -14.37 -9.11 6.09
N PRO A 35 -15.44 -9.73 5.56
CA PRO A 35 -15.32 -10.72 4.50
C PRO A 35 -14.68 -10.14 3.24
N PHE A 36 -13.77 -10.89 2.61
CA PHE A 36 -13.08 -10.46 1.40
C PHE A 36 -14.05 -10.00 0.28
N GLN A 37 -15.19 -10.66 0.14
CA GLN A 37 -16.22 -10.29 -0.81
C GLN A 37 -16.76 -8.88 -0.55
N GLU A 38 -17.06 -8.56 0.71
CA GLU A 38 -17.55 -7.23 1.08
C GLU A 38 -16.50 -6.14 0.77
N TYR A 39 -15.21 -6.43 1.01
CA TYR A 39 -14.13 -5.54 0.60
C TYR A 39 -14.18 -5.27 -0.91
N VAL A 40 -14.12 -6.33 -1.72
CA VAL A 40 -13.99 -6.24 -3.18
C VAL A 40 -15.22 -5.63 -3.85
N GLU A 41 -16.42 -5.92 -3.35
CA GLU A 41 -17.67 -5.50 -3.99
C GLU A 41 -18.18 -4.14 -3.52
N ARG A 42 -17.84 -3.72 -2.30
CA ARG A 42 -18.45 -2.52 -1.68
C ARG A 42 -17.44 -1.43 -1.32
N LEU A 43 -16.20 -1.80 -1.03
CA LEU A 43 -15.21 -0.88 -0.44
C LEU A 43 -14.00 -0.62 -1.34
N LEU A 44 -13.68 -1.55 -2.25
CA LEU A 44 -12.59 -1.40 -3.21
C LEU A 44 -12.97 -0.36 -4.27
N LYS A 45 -12.45 0.85 -4.09
CA LYS A 45 -12.73 2.00 -4.96
C LYS A 45 -11.51 2.91 -5.09
N PRO A 46 -11.48 3.81 -6.09
CA PRO A 46 -10.45 4.83 -6.18
C PRO A 46 -10.37 5.68 -4.91
N GLN A 47 -9.15 6.08 -4.54
CA GLN A 47 -8.95 7.05 -3.46
C GLN A 47 -9.54 8.41 -3.85
N ASP A 48 -10.30 9.01 -2.94
CA ASP A 48 -10.74 10.39 -3.08
C ASP A 48 -9.51 11.33 -3.04
N PRO A 49 -9.24 12.14 -4.08
CA PRO A 49 -8.15 13.10 -4.05
C PRO A 49 -8.22 14.06 -2.87
N ALA A 50 -9.40 14.45 -2.41
CA ALA A 50 -9.58 15.39 -1.30
C ALA A 50 -9.38 14.75 0.08
N ALA A 51 -9.35 13.41 0.18
CA ALA A 51 -9.20 12.72 1.44
C ALA A 51 -7.76 12.75 1.95
N LEU A 52 -7.57 13.24 3.19
CA LEU A 52 -6.37 12.94 3.98
C LEU A 52 -6.44 11.47 4.42
N GLY A 53 -5.28 10.84 4.65
CA GLY A 53 -5.18 9.40 4.86
C GLY A 53 -5.96 8.86 6.08
N SER A 54 -6.40 9.76 6.96
CA SER A 54 -7.52 9.57 7.89
C SER A 54 -8.61 10.57 7.49
N GLY A 55 -9.84 10.17 7.15
CA GLY A 55 -10.89 10.98 6.52
C GLY A 55 -11.36 12.26 7.24
N ARG A 56 -10.45 13.18 7.57
CA ARG A 56 -10.73 14.54 8.03
C ARG A 56 -10.46 15.49 6.86
N SER A 57 -11.50 16.16 6.38
CA SER A 57 -11.34 17.34 5.53
C SER A 57 -10.54 18.42 6.26
N ARG A 58 -9.81 19.22 5.49
CA ARG A 58 -8.94 20.32 5.91
C ARG A 58 -9.74 21.33 6.76
N ALA A 59 -9.79 21.15 8.07
CA ALA A 59 -10.34 22.15 8.97
C ALA A 59 -9.34 23.31 9.06
N THR A 60 -9.70 24.43 8.44
CA THR A 60 -9.05 25.73 8.66
C THR A 60 -9.30 26.18 10.09
N GLY A 61 -8.36 25.91 11.00
CA GLY A 61 -8.42 26.33 12.40
C GLY A 61 -7.03 26.54 12.99
N PRO A 62 -6.85 27.45 13.97
CA PRO A 62 -5.54 27.96 14.35
C PRO A 62 -4.70 26.91 15.09
N ARG A 63 -3.38 27.01 14.90
CA ARG A 63 -2.34 26.12 15.45
C ARG A 63 -2.45 26.05 16.98
N GLY A 64 -2.73 24.87 17.52
CA GLY A 64 -2.67 24.62 18.96
C GLY A 64 -2.80 23.12 19.31
N SER A 65 -1.78 22.60 19.99
CA SER A 65 -1.67 21.30 20.66
C SER A 65 -1.12 20.10 19.85
N ARG A 66 0.09 19.69 20.24
CA ARG A 66 0.71 18.39 19.91
C ARG A 66 0.09 17.30 20.80
N ARG A 67 -1.03 16.73 20.37
CA ARG A 67 -1.43 15.38 20.79
C ARG A 67 -1.54 14.52 19.54
N GLY A 68 -0.89 13.36 19.54
CA GLY A 68 -1.06 12.38 18.47
C GLY A 68 -2.55 12.03 18.31
N PRO A 69 -3.00 11.69 17.09
CA PRO A 69 -4.40 11.39 16.86
C PRO A 69 -4.82 10.18 17.73
N ALA A 70 -5.93 10.32 18.45
CA ALA A 70 -6.54 9.20 19.17
C ALA A 70 -6.95 8.08 18.19
N PRO A 71 -7.00 6.81 18.63
CA PRO A 71 -7.54 5.73 17.82
C PRO A 71 -8.94 6.08 17.32
N VAL A 72 -9.17 5.94 16.02
CA VAL A 72 -10.49 6.22 15.42
C VAL A 72 -11.41 5.04 15.73
N THR A 73 -12.37 5.24 16.62
CA THR A 73 -13.42 4.26 16.93
C THR A 73 -14.69 4.60 16.13
N GLY A 74 -15.30 3.60 15.47
CA GLY A 74 -16.53 3.75 14.65
C GLY A 74 -16.51 2.89 13.37
N PRO A 75 -17.54 2.96 12.50
CA PRO A 75 -17.54 2.35 11.16
C PRO A 75 -16.77 3.20 10.12
N PRO A 76 -16.20 2.61 9.05
CA PRO A 76 -15.43 3.33 8.02
C PRO A 76 -16.17 4.56 7.50
N SER A 77 -15.48 5.69 7.40
CA SER A 77 -16.06 6.82 6.67
C SER A 77 -16.15 6.45 5.19
N PRO A 78 -17.18 6.90 4.44
CA PRO A 78 -17.18 6.80 2.99
C PRO A 78 -15.95 7.45 2.33
N ALA A 79 -15.27 8.38 3.01
CA ALA A 79 -14.03 8.99 2.53
C ALA A 79 -12.77 8.16 2.80
N ASP A 80 -12.83 7.14 3.68
CA ASP A 80 -11.67 6.32 3.99
C ASP A 80 -11.36 5.41 2.79
N THR A 81 -10.10 5.42 2.36
CA THR A 81 -9.58 4.45 1.39
C THR A 81 -8.91 3.32 2.15
N LEU A 82 -9.58 2.17 2.13
CA LEU A 82 -9.10 0.93 2.74
C LEU A 82 -8.36 0.09 1.69
N TYR A 83 -7.24 -0.49 2.08
CA TYR A 83 -6.49 -1.41 1.25
C TYR A 83 -6.14 -2.69 2.01
N PHE A 84 -6.15 -3.82 1.30
CA PHE A 84 -5.75 -5.13 1.83
C PHE A 84 -4.28 -5.35 1.51
N PHE A 85 -3.39 -5.35 2.51
CA PHE A 85 -1.95 -5.63 2.39
C PHE A 85 -1.31 -5.76 3.78
N GLY A 86 -0.21 -6.51 3.89
CA GLY A 86 0.63 -6.60 5.10
C GLY A 86 0.20 -7.70 6.07
N ASP A 87 -1.09 -7.73 6.43
CA ASP A 87 -1.63 -8.63 7.45
C ASP A 87 -2.35 -9.84 6.82
N ASN A 88 -1.71 -10.53 5.86
CA ASN A 88 -2.33 -11.72 5.26
C ASN A 88 -2.32 -12.89 6.25
N ASN A 89 -3.46 -13.57 6.40
CA ASN A 89 -3.51 -14.85 7.12
C ASN A 89 -2.96 -15.96 6.22
N PHE A 90 -1.72 -16.37 6.45
CA PHE A 90 -1.03 -17.37 5.62
C PHE A 90 -1.63 -18.78 5.67
N THR A 91 -2.36 -19.11 6.74
CA THR A 91 -3.10 -20.38 6.82
C THR A 91 -4.27 -20.35 5.84
N GLU A 92 -5.06 -19.27 5.88
CA GLU A 92 -6.22 -19.10 5.00
C GLU A 92 -5.80 -18.93 3.54
N TRP A 93 -4.82 -18.06 3.28
CA TRP A 93 -4.37 -17.74 1.93
C TRP A 93 -3.31 -18.71 1.40
N GLY A 94 -2.92 -19.71 2.19
CA GLY A 94 -1.91 -20.72 1.84
C GLY A 94 -2.10 -21.38 0.47
N PRO A 95 -3.32 -21.85 0.11
CA PRO A 95 -3.56 -22.45 -1.20
C PRO A 95 -3.23 -21.51 -2.38
N LEU A 96 -3.40 -20.20 -2.23
CA LEU A 96 -2.99 -19.23 -3.25
C LEU A 96 -1.47 -19.11 -3.30
N PHE A 97 -0.82 -19.00 -2.14
CA PHE A 97 0.63 -18.80 -2.03
C PHE A 97 1.45 -20.00 -2.45
N GLN A 98 0.93 -21.23 -2.33
CA GLN A 98 1.57 -22.44 -2.87
C GLN A 98 1.72 -22.40 -4.40
N ASN A 99 0.91 -21.60 -5.09
CA ASN A 99 0.98 -21.42 -6.54
C ASN A 99 1.88 -20.24 -6.96
N TYR A 100 2.49 -19.54 -5.99
CA TYR A 100 3.38 -18.42 -6.23
C TYR A 100 4.82 -18.91 -6.39
N VAL A 101 5.47 -18.48 -7.47
CA VAL A 101 6.89 -18.73 -7.70
C VAL A 101 7.59 -17.37 -7.60
N PRO A 102 8.38 -17.11 -6.55
CA PRO A 102 9.07 -15.83 -6.40
C PRO A 102 10.15 -15.67 -7.48
N PRO A 103 10.57 -14.43 -7.78
CA PRO A 103 11.72 -14.18 -8.64
C PRO A 103 12.95 -14.97 -8.18
N PRO A 104 13.83 -15.38 -9.13
CA PRO A 104 15.01 -16.18 -8.82
C PRO A 104 16.10 -15.39 -8.07
N PHE A 105 15.88 -14.10 -7.83
CA PHE A 105 16.80 -13.24 -7.09
C PHE A 105 16.77 -13.57 -5.59
N ARG A 106 17.96 -13.72 -5.00
CA ARG A 106 18.17 -14.08 -3.60
C ARG A 106 19.26 -13.20 -3.02
N ILE A 107 19.05 -12.74 -1.79
CA ILE A 107 20.11 -12.12 -0.99
C ILE A 107 20.58 -13.18 0.02
N PRO A 108 21.86 -13.56 0.02
CA PRO A 108 22.39 -14.53 0.97
C PRO A 108 22.06 -14.15 2.42
N GLY A 109 21.66 -15.14 3.23
CA GLY A 109 21.35 -14.93 4.64
C GLY A 109 19.97 -14.31 4.93
N THR A 110 19.13 -14.12 3.91
CA THR A 110 17.76 -13.60 4.09
C THR A 110 16.69 -14.65 3.82
N THR A 111 15.55 -14.51 4.50
CA THR A 111 14.33 -15.29 4.28
C THR A 111 13.21 -14.39 3.80
N GLY A 112 12.41 -14.89 2.86
CA GLY A 112 11.31 -14.13 2.27
C GLY A 112 10.00 -14.31 3.04
N ALA A 113 9.36 -13.20 3.41
CA ALA A 113 7.98 -13.16 3.88
C ALA A 113 7.09 -12.47 2.83
N TYR A 114 6.02 -13.13 2.40
CA TYR A 114 5.13 -12.59 1.38
C TYR A 114 4.10 -11.62 1.97
N SER A 115 3.73 -10.61 1.20
CA SER A 115 2.59 -9.77 1.49
C SER A 115 1.82 -9.55 0.19
N PHE A 116 0.67 -10.19 0.08
CA PHE A 116 -0.26 -10.07 -1.03
C PHE A 116 -1.21 -8.92 -0.77
N GLY A 117 -1.53 -8.15 -1.82
CA GLY A 117 -2.41 -7.01 -1.67
C GLY A 117 -3.32 -6.75 -2.84
N ILE A 118 -4.45 -6.13 -2.49
CA ILE A 118 -5.46 -5.64 -3.42
C ILE A 118 -5.83 -4.24 -2.96
N ALA A 119 -5.81 -3.30 -3.90
CA ALA A 119 -6.04 -1.90 -3.59
C ALA A 119 -6.62 -1.13 -4.78
N GLY A 120 -7.42 -0.11 -4.52
CA GLY A 120 -7.98 0.75 -5.55
C GLY A 120 -6.95 1.75 -6.11
N SER A 121 -7.21 2.31 -7.28
CA SER A 121 -6.38 3.37 -7.88
C SER A 121 -6.27 4.60 -6.98
N GLY A 122 -5.15 5.30 -7.00
CA GLY A 122 -4.88 6.46 -6.16
C GLY A 122 -4.48 6.12 -4.72
N SER A 123 -4.69 4.88 -4.26
CA SER A 123 -4.22 4.42 -2.95
C SER A 123 -2.72 4.08 -2.96
N GLY A 124 -2.10 4.00 -1.79
CA GLY A 124 -0.72 3.58 -1.65
C GLY A 124 -0.20 3.72 -0.23
N VAL A 125 1.11 3.54 -0.06
CA VAL A 125 1.76 3.73 1.25
C VAL A 125 2.67 4.97 1.15
N PRO A 126 2.52 5.97 2.04
CA PRO A 126 3.41 7.13 2.09
C PRO A 126 4.87 6.74 2.37
N PHE A 127 5.77 7.72 2.38
CA PHE A 127 7.18 7.46 2.62
C PHE A 127 7.43 6.77 3.97
N HIS A 128 8.12 5.64 3.92
CA HIS A 128 8.59 4.87 5.07
C HIS A 128 9.82 4.07 4.64
N TRP A 129 10.43 3.32 5.56
CA TRP A 129 11.51 2.40 5.25
C TRP A 129 11.44 1.18 6.17
N HIS A 130 12.09 0.11 5.74
CA HIS A 130 12.29 -1.14 6.47
C HIS A 130 13.42 -1.92 5.79
N GLY A 131 13.54 -3.21 6.11
CA GLY A 131 14.46 -4.13 5.44
C GLY A 131 14.24 -4.24 3.92
N PRO A 132 15.17 -4.89 3.20
CA PRO A 132 15.11 -5.01 1.76
C PRO A 132 13.95 -5.89 1.28
N GLY A 133 13.63 -5.82 -0.01
CA GLY A 133 12.63 -6.71 -0.59
C GLY A 133 12.34 -6.49 -2.06
N TYR A 134 11.41 -7.28 -2.56
CA TYR A 134 10.93 -7.22 -3.94
C TYR A 134 9.46 -6.83 -3.98
N SER A 135 9.05 -6.11 -5.02
CA SER A 135 7.64 -5.81 -5.29
C SER A 135 7.29 -6.13 -6.73
N GLU A 136 6.16 -6.82 -6.91
CA GLU A 136 5.62 -7.24 -8.19
C GLU A 136 4.14 -6.86 -8.28
N VAL A 137 3.70 -6.54 -9.49
CA VAL A 137 2.28 -6.29 -9.79
C VAL A 137 1.75 -7.45 -10.64
N ILE A 138 0.60 -7.98 -10.25
CA ILE A 138 -0.07 -9.10 -10.93
C ILE A 138 -1.13 -8.55 -11.90
N TYR A 139 -1.86 -7.52 -11.46
CA TYR A 139 -2.79 -6.72 -12.26
C TYR A 139 -2.67 -5.25 -11.87
N GLY A 140 -2.90 -4.35 -12.84
CA GLY A 140 -2.76 -2.91 -12.65
C GLY A 140 -1.31 -2.43 -12.80
N ARG A 141 -1.02 -1.25 -12.27
CA ARG A 141 0.30 -0.62 -12.30
C ARG A 141 0.56 0.08 -10.98
N LYS A 142 1.81 0.07 -10.52
CA LYS A 142 2.21 0.73 -9.28
C LYS A 142 3.42 1.63 -9.51
N ARG A 143 3.27 2.92 -9.20
CA ARG A 143 4.36 3.89 -9.19
C ARG A 143 5.07 3.83 -7.83
N TRP A 144 6.38 3.91 -7.89
CA TRP A 144 7.28 3.93 -6.75
C TRP A 144 8.10 5.20 -6.77
N PHE A 145 8.35 5.75 -5.58
CA PHE A 145 9.21 6.90 -5.33
C PHE A 145 10.23 6.47 -4.28
N LEU A 146 11.52 6.66 -4.55
CA LEU A 146 12.61 6.17 -3.71
C LEU A 146 13.61 7.27 -3.41
N TYR A 147 14.07 7.33 -2.16
CA TYR A 147 15.23 8.11 -1.74
C TYR A 147 16.24 7.23 -1.01
N PRO A 148 17.55 7.52 -1.15
CA PRO A 148 18.56 6.82 -0.40
C PRO A 148 18.42 7.11 1.11
N PRO A 149 18.98 6.26 2.00
CA PRO A 149 18.75 6.34 3.45
C PRO A 149 19.16 7.68 4.08
N ASP A 150 20.19 8.32 3.53
CA ASP A 150 20.76 9.60 3.96
C ASP A 150 19.98 10.82 3.46
N LYS A 151 18.99 10.62 2.59
CA LYS A 151 18.16 11.69 2.03
C LYS A 151 16.70 11.53 2.46
N ALA A 152 16.39 12.02 3.66
CA ALA A 152 15.02 11.98 4.16
C ALA A 152 14.07 12.82 3.26
N PRO A 153 12.96 12.25 2.78
CA PRO A 153 11.99 12.97 1.98
C PRO A 153 11.26 14.03 2.80
N HIS A 154 10.87 15.13 2.16
CA HIS A 154 9.91 16.08 2.73
C HIS A 154 8.49 15.55 2.51
N PHE A 155 7.85 15.06 3.57
CA PHE A 155 6.47 14.58 3.55
C PHE A 155 5.81 14.73 4.92
N HIS A 156 4.48 14.80 4.94
CA HIS A 156 3.72 14.75 6.18
C HIS A 156 3.21 13.32 6.42
N PRO A 157 3.43 12.69 7.59
CA PRO A 157 3.17 11.25 7.75
C PRO A 157 1.67 10.88 7.76
N ASN A 158 0.78 11.86 7.96
CA ASN A 158 -0.68 11.67 7.84
C ASN A 158 -1.23 12.00 6.44
N GLU A 159 -0.37 12.44 5.52
CA GLU A 159 -0.74 12.69 4.13
C GLU A 159 -0.67 11.38 3.34
N THR A 160 -1.56 11.21 2.37
CA THR A 160 -1.51 10.07 1.45
C THR A 160 -0.45 10.32 0.37
N THR A 161 0.05 9.26 -0.26
CA THR A 161 0.98 9.43 -1.41
C THR A 161 0.36 10.27 -2.52
N LEU A 162 -0.95 10.14 -2.76
CA LEU A 162 -1.66 10.92 -3.78
C LEU A 162 -1.71 12.41 -3.44
N ALA A 163 -1.98 12.77 -2.19
CA ALA A 163 -1.96 14.16 -1.74
C ALA A 163 -0.54 14.73 -1.82
N TRP A 164 0.48 13.99 -1.37
CA TRP A 164 1.88 14.41 -1.51
C TRP A 164 2.28 14.63 -2.97
N LEU A 165 1.89 13.72 -3.86
CA LEU A 165 2.17 13.83 -5.30
C LEU A 165 1.48 15.04 -5.94
N ARG A 166 0.31 15.43 -5.44
CA ARG A 166 -0.42 16.60 -5.94
C ARG A 166 0.13 17.91 -5.36
N ASP A 167 0.37 17.95 -4.05
CA ASP A 167 0.55 19.19 -3.31
C ASP A 167 2.03 19.53 -3.05
N THR A 168 2.90 18.51 -2.95
CA THR A 168 4.33 18.68 -2.61
C THR A 168 5.24 18.40 -3.80
N TYR A 169 5.01 17.30 -4.53
CA TYR A 169 5.90 16.89 -5.64
C TYR A 169 6.09 17.99 -6.72
N PRO A 170 5.07 18.76 -7.14
CA PRO A 170 5.26 19.81 -8.16
C PRO A 170 6.17 20.96 -7.74
N SER A 171 6.33 21.19 -6.42
CA SER A 171 7.19 22.25 -5.89
C SER A 171 8.64 21.81 -5.64
N LEU A 172 8.96 20.52 -5.79
CA LEU A 172 10.32 20.02 -5.58
C LEU A 172 11.25 20.48 -6.69
N LEU A 173 12.44 20.96 -6.31
CA LEU A 173 13.52 21.20 -7.24
C LEU A 173 13.95 19.87 -7.90
N PRO A 174 14.47 19.87 -9.13
CA PRO A 174 14.89 18.65 -9.83
C PRO A 174 15.80 17.74 -8.99
N GLU A 175 16.74 18.32 -8.25
CA GLU A 175 17.66 17.64 -7.34
C GLU A 175 17.00 17.09 -6.08
N GLU A 176 15.82 17.58 -5.70
CA GLU A 176 15.04 17.09 -4.56
C GLU A 176 14.05 15.99 -4.94
N ARG A 177 13.87 15.73 -6.24
CA ARG A 177 12.94 14.69 -6.71
C ARG A 177 13.42 13.28 -6.35
N PRO A 178 12.48 12.35 -6.11
CA PRO A 178 12.82 10.96 -5.86
C PRO A 178 13.34 10.30 -7.14
N LEU A 179 14.07 9.19 -6.97
CA LEU A 179 14.12 8.19 -8.03
C LEU A 179 12.71 7.60 -8.18
N GLU A 180 12.23 7.44 -9.40
CA GLU A 180 10.89 6.93 -9.60
C GLU A 180 10.77 6.00 -10.80
N CYS A 181 9.87 5.03 -10.64
CA CYS A 181 9.53 4.10 -11.70
C CYS A 181 8.07 3.67 -11.56
N THR A 182 7.52 3.09 -12.63
CA THR A 182 6.21 2.43 -12.58
C THR A 182 6.41 0.98 -12.98
N ILE A 183 6.09 0.06 -12.07
CA ILE A 183 6.09 -1.37 -12.36
C ILE A 183 4.73 -1.82 -12.92
N ARG A 184 4.81 -2.68 -13.93
CA ARG A 184 3.72 -3.32 -14.68
C ARG A 184 3.72 -4.82 -14.45
N PRO A 185 2.67 -5.55 -14.89
CA PRO A 185 2.65 -6.99 -14.76
C PRO A 185 3.81 -7.67 -15.50
N GLY A 186 4.56 -8.50 -14.76
CA GLY A 186 5.78 -9.17 -15.25
C GLY A 186 7.08 -8.44 -14.91
N GLU A 187 7.00 -7.24 -14.34
CA GLU A 187 8.17 -6.49 -13.84
C GLU A 187 8.33 -6.68 -12.33
N VAL A 188 9.57 -6.64 -11.85
CA VAL A 188 9.93 -6.67 -10.43
C VAL A 188 10.76 -5.43 -10.07
N LEU A 189 10.44 -4.80 -8.95
CA LEU A 189 11.27 -3.80 -8.32
C LEU A 189 11.99 -4.41 -7.12
N TYR A 190 13.29 -4.19 -7.01
CA TYR A 190 14.03 -4.37 -5.76
C TYR A 190 14.10 -3.04 -5.00
N PHE A 191 13.68 -3.03 -3.73
CA PHE A 191 13.91 -1.90 -2.83
C PHE A 191 14.99 -2.29 -1.80
N PRO A 192 16.09 -1.54 -1.68
CA PRO A 192 17.18 -1.90 -0.77
C PRO A 192 16.87 -1.62 0.71
N ASP A 193 17.72 -2.18 1.58
CA ASP A 193 17.63 -1.97 3.03
C ASP A 193 17.65 -0.47 3.37
N ARG A 194 16.72 -0.05 4.24
CA ARG A 194 16.60 1.32 4.77
C ARG A 194 16.37 2.43 3.74
N TRP A 195 16.09 2.10 2.48
CA TRP A 195 15.69 3.10 1.49
C TRP A 195 14.30 3.63 1.80
N TRP A 196 14.16 4.95 1.81
CA TRP A 196 12.85 5.59 1.89
C TRP A 196 12.08 5.28 0.62
N HIS A 197 10.83 4.86 0.77
CA HIS A 197 9.98 4.61 -0.37
C HIS A 197 8.51 4.91 -0.10
N ALA A 198 7.85 5.45 -1.12
CA ALA A 198 6.40 5.60 -1.19
C ALA A 198 5.86 4.88 -2.43
N THR A 199 4.61 4.45 -2.35
CA THR A 199 3.94 3.73 -3.43
C THR A 199 2.61 4.39 -3.79
N LEU A 200 2.21 4.28 -5.06
CA LEU A 200 0.92 4.72 -5.57
C LEU A 200 0.40 3.72 -6.60
N ASN A 201 -0.77 3.14 -6.34
CA ASN A 201 -1.48 2.31 -7.30
C ASN A 201 -2.10 3.23 -8.37
N LEU A 202 -1.70 3.09 -9.63
CA LEU A 202 -2.25 3.90 -10.72
C LEU A 202 -3.59 3.34 -11.23
N ASP A 203 -3.81 2.05 -11.03
CA ASP A 203 -5.06 1.34 -11.34
C ASP A 203 -5.52 0.57 -10.10
N THR A 204 -6.74 0.02 -10.12
CA THR A 204 -7.08 -1.07 -9.19
C THR A 204 -6.08 -2.21 -9.41
N SER A 205 -5.33 -2.52 -8.36
CA SER A 205 -4.12 -3.34 -8.48
C SER A 205 -4.17 -4.54 -7.57
N VAL A 206 -3.67 -5.66 -8.09
CA VAL A 206 -3.36 -6.88 -7.33
C VAL A 206 -1.86 -7.06 -7.39
N PHE A 207 -1.21 -7.19 -6.25
CA PHE A 207 0.25 -7.17 -6.15
C PHE A 207 0.74 -8.07 -5.03
N ILE A 208 2.05 -8.34 -5.05
CA ILE A 208 2.72 -9.09 -4.00
C ILE A 208 4.07 -8.45 -3.74
N SER A 209 4.44 -8.35 -2.47
CA SER A 209 5.78 -7.97 -2.03
C SER A 209 6.41 -9.13 -1.28
N THR A 210 7.73 -9.29 -1.42
CA THR A 210 8.52 -10.20 -0.61
C THR A 210 9.47 -9.38 0.24
N PHE A 211 9.24 -9.35 1.55
CA PHE A 211 10.14 -8.72 2.51
C PHE A 211 11.24 -9.70 2.90
N LEU A 212 12.48 -9.23 2.94
CA LEU A 212 13.65 -10.03 3.23
C LEU A 212 14.15 -9.67 4.63
N GLY A 213 14.15 -10.66 5.53
CA GLY A 213 14.60 -10.54 6.91
C GLY A 213 15.52 -11.68 7.34
#